data_AF-J5J9Y3-F1
#
_entry.id   AF-J5J9Y3-F1
#
_cell.length_a   1.000
_cell.length_b   1.000
_cell.length_c   1.000
_cell.angle_alpha   90.00
_cell.angle_beta   90.00
_cell.angle_gamma   90.00
#
_symmetry.space_group_name_H-M   'P 1'
#
loop_
_entity.id
_entity.type
_entity.pdbx_description
1 polymer ?
#
loop_
_entity_poly.entity_id
_entity_poly.type
_entity_poly.pdbx_seq_one_letter_code
_entity_poly.pdbx_strand_id
1 'polypeptide(L)'
;MELNQGDDDTSLTLARHALKCMTAFDRFLAAAQTRQRFIFMQRKKNNFFYWATAMKVFEPPEVSLDHRLRDSPAMVEKIHQLFDVILYTLTPDTVSAHTLQSEEPPTTKKRRLSESGRAEFDRKNEEPSNTNSSRDEFDITLAQMDFTIGGTVASLWRLFYDLRLSNDSAEAIPLNPSLDKGWSSSSKPHSNHTHNTCGKKSPSSI
;
A
#
# COMPACT_ATOMS: atom_id res chain seq x y z
N MET A 1 -35.85 32.55 10.97
CA MET A 1 -34.67 32.08 10.23
C MET A 1 -34.14 30.88 10.97
N GLU A 2 -34.64 29.70 10.65
CA GLU A 2 -34.05 28.45 11.13
C GLU A 2 -33.53 27.74 9.88
N LEU A 3 -32.21 27.65 9.79
CA LEU A 3 -31.53 26.96 8.70
C LEU A 3 -31.66 25.47 8.97
N ASN A 4 -32.53 24.82 8.19
CA ASN A 4 -32.47 23.38 7.97
C ASN A 4 -31.18 23.08 7.21
N GLN A 5 -30.10 22.79 7.94
CA GLN A 5 -28.92 22.15 7.36
C GLN A 5 -29.27 20.66 7.24
N GLY A 6 -29.71 20.26 6.04
CA GLY A 6 -29.83 18.86 5.68
C GLY A 6 -28.45 18.23 5.66
N ASP A 7 -28.10 17.50 6.72
CA ASP A 7 -27.00 16.53 6.69
C ASP A 7 -27.47 15.28 5.94
N ASP A 8 -27.78 15.47 4.66
CA ASP A 8 -28.11 14.39 3.71
C ASP A 8 -26.86 14.07 2.88
N ASP A 9 -25.73 13.88 3.57
CA ASP A 9 -24.48 13.43 2.96
C ASP A 9 -24.15 12.02 3.47
N THR A 10 -25.02 11.08 3.09
CA THR A 10 -24.86 9.64 3.34
C THR A 10 -23.73 9.03 2.49
N SER A 11 -22.99 9.85 1.73
CA SER A 11 -21.82 9.44 0.99
C SER A 11 -20.62 9.29 1.96
N LEU A 12 -20.06 8.07 2.03
CA LEU A 12 -18.87 7.84 2.82
C LEU A 12 -17.68 8.49 2.11
N THR A 13 -17.25 9.68 2.52
CA THR A 13 -16.06 10.33 1.92
C THR A 13 -14.78 9.51 2.12
N LEU A 14 -13.79 9.68 1.24
CA LEU A 14 -12.48 9.02 1.39
C LEU A 14 -11.82 9.40 2.72
N ALA A 15 -11.94 10.66 3.13
CA ALA A 15 -11.45 11.14 4.43
C ALA A 15 -12.05 10.35 5.60
N ARG A 16 -13.38 10.21 5.62
CA ARG A 16 -14.09 9.48 6.69
C ARG A 16 -13.76 8.00 6.67
N HIS A 17 -13.60 7.39 5.50
CA HIS A 17 -13.23 5.98 5.38
C HIS A 17 -11.76 5.74 5.81
N ALA A 18 -10.84 6.61 5.42
CA ALA A 18 -9.45 6.54 5.86
C ALA A 18 -9.33 6.70 7.39
N LEU A 19 -10.17 7.55 8.02
CA LEU A 19 -10.22 7.68 9.47
C LEU A 19 -10.69 6.39 10.17
N LYS A 20 -11.66 5.66 9.57
CA LYS A 20 -12.04 4.32 10.07
C LYS A 20 -10.86 3.37 10.03
N CYS A 21 -10.07 3.37 8.95
CA CYS A 21 -8.85 2.55 8.84
C CYS A 21 -7.84 2.90 9.94
N MET A 22 -7.58 4.20 10.16
CA MET A 22 -6.70 4.67 11.23
C MET A 22 -7.16 4.21 12.61
N THR A 23 -8.46 4.31 12.87
CA THR A 23 -9.07 3.84 14.13
C THR A 23 -8.92 2.34 14.30
N ALA A 24 -9.09 1.55 13.23
CA ALA A 24 -8.87 0.11 13.26
C ALA A 24 -7.40 -0.24 13.56
N PHE A 25 -6.44 0.46 12.95
CA PHE A 25 -5.02 0.33 13.29
C PHE A 25 -4.76 0.62 14.77
N ASP A 26 -5.35 1.69 15.31
CA ASP A 26 -5.19 2.06 16.72
C ASP A 26 -5.77 1.02 17.67
N ARG A 27 -6.94 0.44 17.34
CA ARG A 27 -7.52 -0.67 18.11
C ARG A 27 -6.62 -1.90 18.08
N PHE A 28 -6.08 -2.27 16.92
CA PHE A 28 -5.15 -3.39 16.82
C PHE A 28 -3.88 -3.14 17.63
N LEU A 29 -3.33 -1.92 17.58
CA LEU A 29 -2.16 -1.53 18.36
C LEU A 29 -2.42 -1.60 19.86
N ALA A 30 -3.59 -1.15 20.31
CA ALA A 30 -4.01 -1.25 21.71
C ALA A 30 -4.17 -2.72 22.16
N ALA A 31 -4.61 -3.61 21.26
CA ALA A 31 -4.75 -5.04 21.52
C ALA A 31 -3.45 -5.85 21.32
N ALA A 32 -2.35 -5.23 20.91
CA ALA A 32 -1.11 -5.93 20.59
C ALA A 32 -0.45 -6.51 21.86
N GLN A 33 -0.58 -7.82 22.05
CA GLN A 33 -0.04 -8.53 23.21
C GLN A 33 1.49 -8.67 23.21
N THR A 34 2.13 -8.48 22.05
CA THR A 34 3.59 -8.59 21.91
C THR A 34 4.19 -7.35 21.30
N ARG A 35 5.42 -7.02 21.72
CA ARG A 35 6.20 -5.92 21.15
C ARG A 35 6.38 -6.05 19.64
N GLN A 36 6.53 -7.27 19.14
CA GLN A 36 6.67 -7.54 17.72
C GLN A 36 5.39 -7.16 16.95
N ARG A 37 4.19 -7.56 17.43
CA ARG A 37 2.91 -7.13 16.83
C ARG A 37 2.76 -5.62 16.81
N PHE A 38 3.15 -4.96 17.90
CA PHE A 38 3.07 -3.51 18.01
C PHE A 38 3.95 -2.81 16.96
N ILE A 39 5.24 -3.16 16.89
CA ILE A 39 6.18 -2.53 15.95
C ILE A 39 5.75 -2.80 14.50
N PHE A 40 5.36 -4.03 14.22
CA PHE A 40 4.87 -4.44 12.92
C PHE A 40 3.66 -3.59 12.48
N MET A 41 2.64 -3.54 13.32
CA MET A 41 1.40 -2.85 12.96
C MET A 41 1.60 -1.33 12.93
N GLN A 42 2.48 -0.78 13.78
CA GLN A 42 2.86 0.63 13.73
C GLN A 42 3.46 1.00 12.37
N ARG A 43 4.34 0.16 11.83
CA ARG A 43 4.91 0.39 10.50
C ARG A 43 3.84 0.41 9.41
N LYS A 44 2.86 -0.50 9.49
CA LYS A 44 1.74 -0.55 8.54
C LYS A 44 0.84 0.68 8.65
N LYS A 45 0.49 1.09 9.87
CA LYS A 45 -0.24 2.33 10.14
C LYS A 45 0.48 3.54 9.56
N ASN A 46 1.79 3.68 9.82
CA ASN A 46 2.58 4.81 9.34
C ASN A 46 2.67 4.86 7.82
N ASN A 47 2.81 3.72 7.14
CA ASN A 47 2.82 3.68 5.68
C ASN A 47 1.47 4.09 5.08
N PHE A 48 0.36 3.65 5.68
CA PHE A 48 -0.98 4.05 5.27
C PHE A 48 -1.21 5.55 5.50
N PHE A 49 -0.83 6.06 6.69
CA PHE A 49 -0.94 7.47 7.02
C PHE A 49 -0.11 8.34 6.08
N TYR A 50 1.12 7.92 5.78
CA TYR A 50 1.99 8.62 4.83
C TYR A 50 1.34 8.72 3.44
N TRP A 51 0.74 7.65 2.94
CA TRP A 51 -0.05 7.71 1.70
C TRP A 51 -1.22 8.70 1.82
N ALA A 52 -2.00 8.64 2.89
CA ALA A 52 -3.17 9.50 3.07
C ALA A 52 -2.79 11.00 3.10
N THR A 53 -1.69 11.34 3.77
CA THR A 53 -1.14 12.70 3.78
C THR A 53 -0.61 13.11 2.41
N ALA A 54 0.18 12.26 1.75
CA ALA A 54 0.70 12.54 0.40
C ALA A 54 -0.43 12.76 -0.62
N MET A 55 -1.56 12.08 -0.42
CA MET A 55 -2.75 12.18 -1.25
C MET A 55 -3.68 13.33 -0.89
N LYS A 56 -3.41 14.07 0.19
CA LYS A 56 -4.29 15.12 0.70
C LYS A 56 -5.69 14.60 1.06
N VAL A 57 -5.78 13.38 1.59
CA VAL A 57 -7.05 12.75 1.97
C VAL A 57 -7.76 13.50 3.09
N PHE A 58 -7.00 14.03 4.06
CA PHE A 58 -7.54 14.75 5.23
C PHE A 58 -7.56 16.27 5.06
N GLU A 59 -7.28 16.78 3.87
CA GLU A 59 -7.28 18.22 3.60
C GLU A 59 -8.71 18.76 3.43
N PRO A 60 -8.91 20.09 3.51
CA PRO A 60 -10.21 20.72 3.27
C PRO A 60 -10.81 20.33 1.91
N PRO A 61 -12.15 20.35 1.77
CA PRO A 61 -12.84 19.85 0.60
C PRO A 61 -12.28 20.36 -0.73
N GLU A 62 -11.87 21.63 -0.83
CA GLU A 62 -11.38 22.27 -2.06
C GLU A 62 -10.08 21.66 -2.60
N VAL A 63 -9.25 21.08 -1.73
CA VAL A 63 -7.95 20.51 -2.07
C VAL A 63 -7.85 19.01 -1.74
N SER A 64 -8.93 18.46 -1.19
CA SER A 64 -9.05 17.06 -0.79
C SER A 64 -8.93 16.11 -1.98
N LEU A 65 -8.55 14.87 -1.69
CA LEU A 65 -8.56 13.82 -2.70
C LEU A 65 -9.97 13.59 -3.27
N ASP A 66 -11.00 13.60 -2.42
CA ASP A 66 -12.41 13.45 -2.84
C ASP A 66 -12.77 14.46 -3.94
N HIS A 67 -12.45 15.74 -3.74
CA HIS A 67 -12.75 16.78 -4.73
C HIS A 67 -11.94 16.64 -6.03
N ARG A 68 -10.69 16.21 -5.94
CA ARG A 68 -9.85 15.93 -7.12
C ARG A 68 -10.37 14.76 -7.95
N LEU A 69 -11.12 13.84 -7.34
CA LEU A 69 -11.67 12.65 -7.98
C LEU A 69 -13.18 12.73 -8.25
N ARG A 70 -13.80 13.91 -8.05
CA ARG A 70 -15.25 14.11 -8.24
C ARG A 70 -15.74 13.69 -9.63
N ASP A 71 -14.90 13.88 -10.65
CA ASP A 71 -15.20 13.54 -12.05
C ASP A 71 -14.81 12.09 -12.39
N SER A 72 -14.43 11.29 -11.39
CA SER A 72 -13.93 9.92 -11.53
C SER A 72 -14.46 9.00 -10.43
N PRO A 73 -15.79 8.76 -10.38
CA PRO A 73 -16.42 7.95 -9.35
C PRO A 73 -15.85 6.52 -9.25
N ALA A 74 -15.46 5.93 -10.39
CA ALA A 74 -14.82 4.60 -10.41
C ALA A 74 -13.50 4.55 -9.63
N MET A 75 -12.73 5.65 -9.60
CA MET A 75 -11.49 5.70 -8.81
C MET A 75 -11.78 5.85 -7.32
N VAL A 76 -12.78 6.66 -6.96
CA VAL A 76 -13.25 6.79 -5.57
C VAL A 76 -13.72 5.43 -5.04
N GLU A 77 -14.53 4.72 -5.82
CA GLU A 77 -15.00 3.37 -5.48
C GLU A 77 -13.84 2.39 -5.29
N LYS A 78 -12.86 2.39 -6.21
CA LYS A 78 -11.68 1.53 -6.10
C LYS A 78 -10.86 1.82 -4.84
N ILE A 79 -10.72 3.09 -4.45
CA ILE A 79 -10.03 3.45 -3.20
C ILE A 79 -10.84 2.97 -1.99
N HIS A 80 -12.16 3.11 -2.00
CA HIS A 80 -13.01 2.55 -0.94
C HIS A 80 -12.86 1.03 -0.82
N GLN A 81 -12.86 0.30 -1.93
CA GLN A 81 -12.63 -1.15 -1.92
C GLN A 81 -11.27 -1.51 -1.29
N LEU A 82 -10.22 -0.73 -1.57
CA LEU A 82 -8.91 -0.93 -0.94
C LEU A 82 -8.95 -0.60 0.57
N PHE A 83 -9.72 0.40 0.99
CA PHE A 83 -9.94 0.67 2.42
C PHE A 83 -10.73 -0.45 3.09
N ASP A 84 -11.75 -1.02 2.43
CA ASP A 84 -12.52 -2.14 2.95
C ASP A 84 -11.63 -3.37 3.18
N VAL A 85 -10.69 -3.66 2.27
CA VAL A 85 -9.70 -4.73 2.46
C VAL A 85 -8.82 -4.49 3.70
N ILE A 86 -8.38 -3.24 3.91
CA ILE A 86 -7.61 -2.87 5.12
C ILE A 86 -8.47 -3.09 6.38
N LEU A 87 -9.71 -2.59 6.38
CA LEU A 87 -10.63 -2.73 7.51
C LEU A 87 -10.94 -4.20 7.81
N TYR A 88 -11.26 -4.99 6.78
CA TYR A 88 -11.52 -6.41 6.90
C TYR A 88 -10.32 -7.14 7.53
N THR A 89 -9.11 -6.84 7.06
CA THR A 89 -7.87 -7.45 7.59
C THR A 89 -7.60 -7.04 9.04
N LEU A 90 -7.98 -5.83 9.45
CA LEU A 90 -7.80 -5.33 10.81
C LEU A 90 -8.94 -5.71 11.77
N THR A 91 -10.00 -6.36 11.27
CA THR A 91 -11.14 -6.75 12.09
C THR A 91 -10.77 -7.98 12.94
N PRO A 92 -11.08 -8.00 14.26
CA PRO A 92 -10.66 -9.08 15.15
C PRO A 92 -11.08 -10.49 14.70
N ASP A 93 -12.25 -10.61 14.07
CA ASP A 93 -12.80 -11.89 13.63
C ASP A 93 -12.00 -12.53 12.49
N THR A 94 -11.39 -11.74 11.61
CA THR A 94 -10.56 -12.27 10.51
C THR A 94 -9.19 -12.73 10.99
N VAL A 95 -8.65 -12.05 12.00
CA VAL A 95 -7.41 -12.43 12.68
C VAL A 95 -7.57 -13.75 13.44
N SER A 96 -8.80 -14.10 13.86
CA SER A 96 -9.12 -15.38 14.49
C SER A 96 -9.64 -16.45 13.52
N ALA A 97 -10.16 -16.08 12.34
CA ALA A 97 -10.75 -17.02 11.38
C ALA A 97 -9.71 -17.72 10.49
N HIS A 98 -8.52 -17.15 10.30
CA HIS A 98 -7.44 -17.81 9.58
C HIS A 98 -6.90 -19.09 10.27
N THR A 99 -7.32 -19.34 11.52
CA THR A 99 -7.07 -20.56 12.30
C THR A 99 -7.70 -21.84 11.70
N LEU A 100 -8.65 -21.74 10.76
CA LEU A 100 -9.39 -22.92 10.26
C LEU A 100 -9.21 -23.24 8.77
N GLN A 101 -8.37 -22.51 8.04
CA GLN A 101 -8.05 -22.84 6.64
C GLN A 101 -6.57 -23.14 6.44
N SER A 102 -6.03 -24.06 7.24
CA SER A 102 -5.04 -24.98 6.69
C SER A 102 -5.83 -26.11 6.02
N GLU A 103 -6.32 -25.85 4.80
CA GLU A 103 -6.70 -26.94 3.93
C GLU A 103 -5.43 -27.75 3.67
N GLU A 104 -5.44 -28.96 4.23
CA GLU A 104 -4.56 -30.08 3.93
C GLU A 104 -4.17 -30.05 2.43
N PRO A 105 -2.88 -30.08 2.06
CA PRO A 105 -2.51 -30.11 0.66
C PRO A 105 -3.15 -31.36 0.03
N PRO A 106 -3.85 -31.24 -1.12
CA PRO A 106 -4.39 -32.42 -1.79
C PRO A 106 -3.19 -33.27 -2.19
N THR A 107 -2.98 -34.34 -1.42
CA THR A 107 -2.06 -35.41 -1.77
C THR A 107 -2.57 -36.01 -3.06
N THR A 108 -2.04 -35.51 -4.18
CA THR A 108 -2.33 -36.01 -5.50
C THR A 108 -1.80 -37.43 -5.58
N LYS A 109 -2.69 -38.38 -5.28
CA LYS A 109 -2.54 -39.79 -5.60
C LYS A 109 -2.15 -39.93 -7.06
N LYS A 110 -0.88 -40.22 -7.30
CA LYS A 110 -0.45 -40.94 -8.50
C LYS A 110 0.78 -41.79 -8.20
N ARG A 111 0.55 -42.95 -7.59
CA ARG A 111 1.52 -44.05 -7.65
C ARG A 111 0.84 -45.27 -8.25
N ARG A 112 1.44 -45.71 -9.36
CA ARG A 112 1.08 -46.87 -10.19
C ARG A 112 1.02 -48.16 -9.36
N LEU A 113 0.15 -49.06 -9.82
CA LEU A 113 0.00 -50.45 -9.38
C LEU A 113 1.29 -51.28 -9.57
N SER A 114 1.30 -52.42 -8.88
CA SER A 114 2.29 -53.51 -8.80
C SER A 114 3.31 -53.29 -7.65
N GLU A 115 3.55 -54.19 -6.69
CA GLU A 115 3.54 -55.65 -6.69
C GLU A 115 3.68 -56.18 -5.23
N SER A 116 3.03 -57.32 -4.93
CA SER A 116 3.34 -58.40 -3.95
C SER A 116 4.06 -58.10 -2.61
N GLY A 117 3.52 -58.66 -1.51
CA GLY A 117 4.36 -59.14 -0.39
C GLY A 117 3.83 -58.90 1.03
N ARG A 118 3.42 -59.98 1.69
CA ARG A 118 2.90 -60.12 3.06
C ARG A 118 3.95 -59.82 4.15
N ALA A 119 3.59 -59.08 5.20
CA ALA A 119 4.11 -59.25 6.57
C ALA A 119 3.28 -58.44 7.59
N GLU A 120 2.58 -59.13 8.49
CA GLU A 120 2.07 -58.57 9.74
C GLU A 120 3.20 -58.57 10.78
N PHE A 121 3.38 -57.50 11.56
CA PHE A 121 3.90 -57.59 12.93
C PHE A 121 3.61 -56.31 13.77
N ASP A 122 2.72 -56.51 14.74
CA ASP A 122 2.57 -56.01 16.12
C ASP A 122 3.24 -54.70 16.64
N ARG A 123 2.37 -53.83 17.22
CA ARG A 123 2.51 -52.85 18.34
C ARG A 123 3.64 -51.80 18.33
N LYS A 124 3.27 -50.53 18.59
CA LYS A 124 3.36 -49.89 19.95
C LYS A 124 3.16 -48.35 19.91
N ASN A 125 2.33 -47.90 20.85
CA ASN A 125 2.22 -46.57 21.47
C ASN A 125 1.80 -45.33 20.67
N GLU A 126 0.66 -44.80 21.13
CA GLU A 126 0.24 -43.41 21.06
C GLU A 126 1.30 -42.45 21.62
N GLU A 127 1.65 -41.43 20.85
CA GLU A 127 1.94 -40.10 21.38
C GLU A 127 1.62 -39.08 20.27
N PRO A 128 0.45 -38.40 20.30
CA PRO A 128 0.27 -37.21 19.49
C PRO A 128 1.21 -36.14 20.03
N SER A 129 2.32 -35.93 19.31
CA SER A 129 3.29 -34.85 19.54
C SER A 129 2.56 -33.55 19.85
N ASN A 130 2.73 -33.05 21.06
CA ASN A 130 2.07 -31.88 21.60
C ASN A 130 2.66 -30.59 20.98
N THR A 131 2.27 -30.36 19.74
CA THR A 131 1.91 -29.09 19.11
C THR A 131 2.44 -27.81 19.78
N ASN A 132 3.59 -27.36 19.30
CA ASN A 132 4.07 -25.98 19.38
C ASN A 132 3.46 -25.07 18.27
N SER A 133 2.25 -25.37 17.78
CA SER A 133 1.61 -24.66 16.66
C SER A 133 1.18 -23.22 16.95
N SER A 134 1.15 -22.78 18.22
CA SER A 134 0.71 -21.42 18.55
C SER A 134 1.66 -20.33 18.03
N ARG A 135 2.96 -20.65 17.95
CA ARG A 135 3.96 -19.73 17.39
C ARG A 135 3.90 -19.69 15.86
N ASP A 136 3.75 -20.85 15.24
CA ASP A 136 3.68 -20.95 13.78
C ASP A 136 2.39 -20.32 13.24
N GLU A 137 1.25 -20.51 13.92
CA GLU A 137 -0.02 -19.87 13.57
C GLU A 137 0.03 -18.34 13.73
N PHE A 138 0.74 -17.86 14.75
CA PHE A 138 1.00 -16.45 14.96
C PHE A 138 1.81 -15.83 13.82
N ASP A 139 2.90 -16.49 13.42
CA ASP A 139 3.78 -15.99 12.36
C ASP A 139 3.09 -16.03 10.98
N ILE A 140 2.26 -17.06 10.72
CA ILE A 140 1.43 -17.17 9.51
C ILE A 140 0.42 -16.01 9.44
N THR A 141 -0.28 -15.73 10.54
CA THR A 141 -1.28 -14.65 10.58
C THR A 141 -0.61 -13.28 10.36
N LEU A 142 0.53 -13.04 11.00
CA LEU A 142 1.26 -11.78 10.85
C LEU A 142 1.78 -11.60 9.41
N ALA A 143 2.31 -12.66 8.81
CA ALA A 143 2.75 -12.65 7.41
C ALA A 143 1.60 -12.40 6.43
N GLN A 144 0.43 -12.99 6.67
CA GLN A 144 -0.75 -12.77 5.84
C GLN A 144 -1.25 -11.32 5.95
N MET A 145 -1.31 -10.77 7.16
CA MET A 145 -1.61 -9.35 7.35
C MET A 145 -0.57 -8.45 6.68
N ASP A 146 0.71 -8.83 6.72
CA ASP A 146 1.81 -8.09 6.08
C ASP A 146 1.60 -7.97 4.59
N PHE A 147 1.33 -9.11 3.96
CA PHE A 147 1.10 -9.25 2.54
C PHE A 147 -0.15 -8.49 2.11
N THR A 148 -1.28 -8.70 2.78
CA THR A 148 -2.56 -8.09 2.40
C THR A 148 -2.54 -6.58 2.60
N ILE A 149 -2.17 -6.08 3.80
CA ILE A 149 -2.14 -4.63 4.06
C ILE A 149 -1.03 -3.98 3.22
N GLY A 150 0.14 -4.60 3.13
CA GLY A 150 1.26 -4.10 2.34
C GLY A 150 0.93 -3.99 0.85
N GLY A 151 0.35 -5.04 0.26
CA GLY A 151 -0.08 -5.05 -1.13
C GLY A 151 -1.21 -4.06 -1.42
N THR A 152 -2.12 -3.87 -0.45
CA THR A 152 -3.22 -2.89 -0.57
C THR A 152 -2.69 -1.46 -0.55
N VAL A 153 -1.79 -1.13 0.37
CA VAL A 153 -1.12 0.20 0.41
C VAL A 153 -0.27 0.43 -0.85
N ALA A 154 0.42 -0.60 -1.36
CA ALA A 154 1.15 -0.49 -2.63
C ALA A 154 0.19 -0.21 -3.81
N SER A 155 -0.99 -0.82 -3.82
CA SER A 155 -2.02 -0.57 -4.84
C SER A 155 -2.56 0.87 -4.76
N LEU A 156 -2.74 1.40 -3.55
CA LEU A 156 -3.10 2.80 -3.33
C LEU A 156 -2.02 3.76 -3.88
N TRP A 157 -0.74 3.44 -3.70
CA TRP A 157 0.37 4.21 -4.31
C TRP A 157 0.38 4.13 -5.83
N ARG A 158 0.11 2.97 -6.43
CA ARG A 158 0.03 2.84 -7.89
C ARG A 158 -1.08 3.72 -8.47
N LEU A 159 -2.26 3.71 -7.84
CA LEU A 159 -3.35 4.61 -8.24
C LEU A 159 -2.94 6.09 -8.19
N PHE A 160 -2.14 6.49 -7.19
CA PHE A 160 -1.63 7.85 -7.15
C PHE A 160 -0.72 8.19 -8.32
N TYR A 161 0.20 7.29 -8.66
CA TYR A 161 1.10 7.52 -9.79
C TYR A 161 0.34 7.58 -11.11
N ASP A 162 -0.65 6.70 -11.30
CA ASP A 162 -1.51 6.71 -12.48
C ASP A 162 -2.27 8.05 -12.60
N LEU A 163 -2.81 8.56 -11.48
CA LEU A 163 -3.48 9.87 -11.39
C LEU A 163 -2.57 11.06 -11.72
N ARG A 164 -1.30 11.00 -11.31
CA ARG A 164 -0.34 12.06 -11.61
C ARG A 164 0.05 12.05 -13.08
N LEU A 165 0.34 10.86 -13.62
CA LEU A 165 0.70 10.71 -15.02
C LEU A 165 -0.46 11.09 -15.95
N SER A 166 -1.70 10.77 -15.59
CA SER A 166 -2.88 11.18 -16.38
C SER A 166 -3.03 12.70 -16.43
N ASN A 167 -2.86 13.38 -15.30
CA ASN A 167 -2.99 14.84 -15.23
C ASN A 167 -1.84 15.57 -15.95
N ASP A 168 -0.60 15.09 -15.81
CA ASP A 168 0.55 15.66 -16.49
C ASP A 168 0.47 15.43 -18.02
N SER A 169 -0.13 14.33 -18.47
CA SER A 169 -0.34 14.06 -19.91
C SER A 169 -1.47 14.87 -20.55
N ALA A 170 -2.41 15.38 -19.75
CA ALA A 170 -3.50 16.25 -20.23
C ALA A 170 -3.03 17.69 -20.46
N GLU A 171 -1.90 18.09 -19.87
CA GLU A 171 -1.22 19.38 -20.10
C GLU A 171 -0.13 19.26 -21.19
N ALA A 172 -0.33 18.38 -22.18
CA ALA A 172 0.45 18.41 -23.41
C ALA A 172 0.04 19.63 -24.23
N ILE A 173 0.68 20.76 -23.93
CA ILE A 173 0.67 21.99 -24.74
C ILE A 173 0.95 21.56 -26.19
N PRO A 174 0.08 21.93 -27.17
CA PRO A 174 0.36 21.61 -28.56
C PRO A 174 1.68 22.28 -28.93
N LEU A 175 2.68 21.46 -29.23
CA LEU A 175 3.90 21.90 -29.90
C LEU A 175 3.47 22.56 -31.22
N ASN A 176 3.47 23.89 -31.21
CA ASN A 176 3.29 24.74 -32.36
C ASN A 176 4.20 24.23 -33.50
N PRO A 177 3.67 23.72 -34.62
CA PRO A 177 4.49 23.43 -35.79
C PRO A 177 4.65 24.75 -36.56
N SER A 178 5.43 25.67 -36.00
CA SER A 178 5.85 26.89 -36.70
C SER A 178 7.36 26.85 -36.85
N LEU A 179 7.83 25.98 -37.74
CA LEU A 179 9.18 26.01 -38.25
C LEU A 179 9.14 25.80 -39.76
N ASP A 180 8.94 26.89 -40.50
CA ASP A 180 9.76 27.18 -41.67
C ASP A 180 9.41 28.56 -42.24
N LYS A 181 10.28 29.52 -41.97
CA LYS A 181 10.62 30.62 -42.89
C LYS A 181 11.81 31.39 -42.33
N GLY A 182 12.97 30.95 -42.78
CA GLY A 182 14.15 31.71 -43.16
C GLY A 182 14.52 32.95 -42.36
N TRP A 183 15.74 32.93 -41.83
CA TRP A 183 16.69 33.98 -42.20
C TRP A 183 18.10 33.44 -42.36
N SER A 184 18.68 33.89 -43.47
CA SER A 184 20.03 33.66 -43.92
C SER A 184 21.07 34.25 -42.98
N SER A 185 22.25 33.62 -43.06
CA SER A 185 23.52 33.98 -42.48
C SER A 185 23.89 35.47 -42.53
N SER A 186 24.51 36.00 -41.46
CA SER A 186 25.68 36.89 -41.59
C SER A 186 26.45 37.08 -40.27
N SER A 187 27.70 36.60 -40.29
CA SER A 187 28.94 37.28 -39.88
C SER A 187 29.18 37.80 -38.44
N LYS A 188 30.09 37.07 -37.76
CA LYS A 188 31.37 37.52 -37.14
C LYS A 188 31.40 38.16 -35.73
N PRO A 189 32.58 38.12 -35.05
CA PRO A 189 32.69 37.69 -33.66
C PRO A 189 33.07 38.82 -32.70
N HIS A 190 32.88 38.58 -31.40
CA HIS A 190 33.63 39.27 -30.35
C HIS A 190 34.14 38.29 -29.30
N SER A 191 35.48 38.25 -29.23
CA SER A 191 36.28 37.81 -28.09
C SER A 191 35.80 38.50 -26.82
N ASN A 192 35.82 37.78 -25.68
CA ASN A 192 36.54 38.28 -24.51
C ASN A 192 36.88 37.15 -23.53
N HIS A 193 38.16 37.19 -23.18
CA HIS A 193 38.89 36.44 -22.18
C HIS A 193 38.44 36.87 -20.78
N THR A 194 38.17 35.93 -19.87
CA THR A 194 38.35 36.19 -18.44
C THR A 194 38.72 34.89 -17.71
N HIS A 195 39.95 34.87 -17.21
CA HIS A 195 40.47 33.90 -16.26
C HIS A 195 39.71 34.00 -14.94
N ASN A 196 39.37 32.87 -14.33
CA ASN A 196 39.15 32.81 -12.89
C ASN A 196 39.92 31.62 -12.29
N THR A 197 40.77 31.95 -11.34
CA THR A 197 41.70 31.08 -10.62
C THR A 197 40.97 30.32 -9.52
N CYS A 198 41.17 29.00 -9.49
CA CYS A 198 40.65 28.09 -8.48
C CYS A 198 41.53 28.15 -7.22
N GLY A 199 41.04 28.83 -6.18
CA GLY A 199 41.64 28.81 -4.84
C GLY A 199 41.29 27.52 -4.10
N LYS A 200 42.21 26.55 -4.08
CA LYS A 200 42.20 25.41 -3.16
C LYS A 200 43.14 25.70 -2.00
N LYS A 201 42.61 25.94 -0.80
CA LYS A 201 43.37 25.77 0.47
C LYS A 201 42.42 25.40 1.61
N SER A 202 42.47 24.14 2.00
CA SER A 202 42.56 23.68 3.39
C SER A 202 43.10 22.26 3.35
N PRO A 203 44.10 21.95 4.18
CA PRO A 203 43.77 21.01 5.26
C PRO A 203 44.54 21.26 6.58
N SER A 204 44.09 20.50 7.58
CA SER A 204 44.80 20.05 8.80
C SER A 204 44.81 21.06 9.96
N SER A 205 44.02 20.80 11.02
CA SER A 205 44.29 19.87 12.15
C SER A 205 45.37 20.41 13.10
N ILE A 206 44.93 20.80 14.30
CA ILE A 206 45.23 20.20 15.62
C ILE A 206 44.32 20.91 16.64
#